data_AF-A0A6J4YL98-F1
#
_entry.id   AF-A0A6J4YL98-F1
#
_cell.length_a   1.000
_cell.length_b   1.000
_cell.length_c   1.000
_cell.angle_alpha   90.00
_cell.angle_beta   90.00
_cell.angle_gamma   90.00
#
_symmetry.space_group_name_H-M   'P 1'
#
loop_
_entity.id
_entity.type
_entity.pdbx_description
1 polymer ?
#
loop_
_entity_poly.entity_id
_entity_poly.type
_entity_poly.pdbx_seq_one_letter_code
_entity_poly.pdbx_strand_id
1 'polypeptide(L)'
;MLSPVFKPFVEQSPVTVMARAMIERVLNPDQLNEWFDSTANEQYTKDLLFSSLFDIMSQVVLGSHRSVHAAYQASKEDICVSITSIYNKLNGIETETSAQLVRYAAGQVEPIIKK
;
A
#
# COMPACT_ATOMS: atom_id res chain seq x y z
N MET A 1 -25.91 -13.09 3.42
CA MET A 1 -26.19 -12.69 2.02
C MET A 1 -25.02 -12.90 1.07
N LEU A 2 -23.76 -12.66 1.47
CA LEU A 2 -22.59 -12.86 0.58
C LEU A 2 -22.01 -14.29 0.56
N SER A 3 -22.38 -15.17 1.51
CA SER A 3 -21.82 -16.53 1.57
C SER A 3 -21.93 -17.36 0.28
N PRO A 4 -23.05 -17.33 -0.49
CA PRO A 4 -23.13 -18.05 -1.76
C PRO A 4 -22.14 -17.53 -2.81
N VAL A 5 -21.82 -16.23 -2.79
CA VAL A 5 -20.88 -15.60 -3.71
C VAL A 5 -19.45 -16.03 -3.40
N PHE A 6 -19.09 -16.12 -2.12
CA PHE A 6 -17.74 -16.51 -1.69
C PHE A 6 -17.50 -18.02 -1.69
N LYS A 7 -18.55 -18.84 -1.70
CA LYS A 7 -18.44 -20.31 -1.62
C LYS A 7 -17.49 -20.91 -2.67
N PRO A 8 -17.56 -20.57 -3.97
CA PRO A 8 -16.64 -21.12 -4.97
C PRO A 8 -15.17 -20.73 -4.71
N PHE A 9 -14.94 -19.51 -4.22
CA PHE A 9 -13.60 -19.00 -3.93
C PHE A 9 -12.98 -19.68 -2.71
N VAL A 10 -13.78 -19.92 -1.67
CA VAL A 10 -13.37 -20.66 -0.47
C VAL A 10 -13.09 -22.13 -0.80
N GLU A 11 -13.87 -22.74 -1.69
CA GLU A 11 -13.68 -24.15 -2.08
C GLU A 11 -12.46 -24.36 -2.97
N GLN A 12 -12.17 -23.43 -3.89
CA GLN A 12 -11.09 -23.59 -4.87
C GLN A 12 -9.74 -23.00 -4.42
N SER A 13 -9.75 -21.88 -3.69
CA SER A 13 -8.51 -21.20 -3.27
C SER A 13 -8.69 -20.39 -1.98
N PRO A 14 -8.98 -21.06 -0.85
CA PRO A 14 -9.35 -20.39 0.39
C PRO A 14 -8.25 -19.45 0.90
N VAL A 15 -6.98 -19.89 0.84
CA VAL A 15 -5.83 -19.13 1.35
C VAL A 15 -5.58 -17.87 0.52
N THR A 16 -5.57 -17.97 -0.81
CA THR A 16 -5.33 -16.82 -1.69
C THR A 16 -6.39 -15.76 -1.53
N VAL A 17 -7.66 -16.18 -1.39
CA VAL A 17 -8.80 -15.27 -1.22
C VAL A 17 -8.73 -14.56 0.13
N MET A 18 -8.42 -15.29 1.20
CA MET A 18 -8.21 -14.70 2.53
C MET A 18 -7.02 -13.74 2.54
N ALA A 19 -5.88 -14.13 1.98
CA ALA A 19 -4.69 -13.29 1.91
C ALA A 19 -4.95 -11.99 1.13
N ARG A 20 -5.56 -12.08 -0.05
CA ARG A 20 -5.91 -10.92 -0.87
C ARG A 20 -6.88 -9.99 -0.13
N ALA A 21 -7.94 -10.53 0.44
CA ALA A 21 -8.92 -9.73 1.18
C ALA A 21 -8.30 -9.03 2.40
N MET A 22 -7.39 -9.71 3.10
CA MET A 22 -6.66 -9.10 4.22
C MET A 22 -5.75 -7.96 3.73
N ILE A 23 -4.96 -8.19 2.68
CA ILE A 23 -4.04 -7.17 2.15
C ILE A 23 -4.81 -5.96 1.63
N GLU A 24 -5.85 -6.15 0.81
CA GLU A 24 -6.67 -5.06 0.26
C GLU A 24 -7.41 -4.29 1.36
N ARG A 25 -7.86 -4.96 2.43
CA ARG A 25 -8.47 -4.27 3.57
C ARG A 25 -7.47 -3.39 4.31
N VAL A 26 -6.27 -3.89 4.56
CA VAL A 26 -5.28 -3.27 5.47
C VAL A 26 -4.45 -2.19 4.77
N LEU A 27 -4.15 -2.38 3.49
CA LEU A 27 -3.29 -1.51 2.68
C LEU A 27 -4.10 -0.68 1.68
N ASN A 28 -5.35 -0.33 2.01
CA ASN A 28 -6.13 0.55 1.15
C ASN A 28 -5.61 2.00 1.22
N PRO A 29 -5.80 2.81 0.15
CA PRO A 29 -5.25 4.16 0.07
C PRO A 29 -5.63 5.08 1.24
N ASP A 30 -6.90 5.06 1.66
CA ASP A 30 -7.40 5.95 2.71
C ASP A 30 -6.74 5.63 4.05
N GLN A 31 -6.68 4.35 4.40
CA GLN A 31 -6.01 3.89 5.63
C GLN A 31 -4.50 4.17 5.61
N LEU A 32 -3.84 3.97 4.48
CA LEU A 32 -2.40 4.24 4.36
C LEU A 32 -2.10 5.73 4.50
N ASN A 33 -2.93 6.61 3.94
CA ASN A 33 -2.75 8.05 4.08
C ASN A 33 -3.03 8.52 5.51
N GLU A 34 -4.11 8.05 6.14
CA GLU A 34 -4.44 8.37 7.54
C GLU A 34 -3.35 7.86 8.51
N TRP A 35 -2.86 6.63 8.31
CA TRP A 35 -1.75 6.09 9.07
C TRP A 35 -0.46 6.91 8.88
N PHE A 36 -0.16 7.30 7.65
CA PHE A 36 1.03 8.08 7.35
C PHE A 36 0.97 9.48 7.99
N ASP A 37 -0.16 10.19 7.86
CA ASP A 37 -0.36 11.52 8.44
C ASP A 37 -0.29 11.52 9.98
N SER A 38 -0.61 10.40 10.63
CA SER A 38 -0.51 10.25 12.10
C SER A 38 0.86 9.77 12.59
N THR A 39 1.71 9.25 11.70
CA THR A 39 3.01 8.64 12.05
C THR A 39 4.21 9.48 11.60
N ALA A 40 4.09 10.18 10.47
CA ALA A 40 5.19 10.95 9.91
C ALA A 40 5.45 12.22 10.74
N ASN A 41 6.70 12.41 11.18
CA ASN A 41 7.08 13.56 12.01
C ASN A 41 7.27 14.85 11.20
N GLU A 42 7.92 14.77 10.03
CA GLU A 42 8.29 15.97 9.24
C GLU A 42 7.90 15.89 7.75
N GLN A 43 7.30 14.79 7.28
CA GLN A 43 7.03 14.64 5.84
C GLN A 43 5.78 15.39 5.38
N TYR A 44 5.99 16.36 4.49
CA TYR A 44 4.95 17.19 3.88
C TYR A 44 4.09 16.40 2.86
N THR A 45 2.77 16.43 3.01
CA THR A 45 1.79 15.67 2.20
C THR A 45 0.96 16.50 1.21
N LYS A 46 1.34 17.73 0.83
CA LYS A 46 0.42 18.54 0.00
C LYS A 46 0.20 18.06 -1.43
N ASP A 47 1.21 17.58 -2.15
CA ASP A 47 1.07 17.29 -3.59
C ASP A 47 1.26 15.80 -3.95
N LEU A 48 1.77 14.97 -3.02
CA LEU A 48 2.02 13.55 -3.25
C LEU A 48 1.63 12.73 -2.02
N LEU A 49 0.54 11.96 -2.16
CA LEU A 49 0.04 11.04 -1.16
C LEU A 49 1.02 9.89 -0.91
N PHE A 50 1.01 9.35 0.30
CA PHE A 50 1.81 8.16 0.62
C PHE A 50 1.30 6.94 -0.14
N SER A 51 -0.02 6.79 -0.27
CA SER A 51 -0.64 5.70 -1.03
C SER A 51 -0.16 5.64 -2.49
N SER A 52 0.01 6.79 -3.15
CA SER A 52 0.54 6.86 -4.52
C SER A 52 1.99 6.38 -4.61
N LEU A 53 2.80 6.72 -3.60
CA LEU A 53 4.18 6.24 -3.52
C LEU A 53 4.24 4.74 -3.23
N PHE A 54 3.39 4.26 -2.33
CA PHE A 54 3.23 2.85 -2.02
C PHE A 54 2.85 2.04 -3.25
N ASP A 55 1.94 2.54 -4.09
CA ASP A 55 1.53 1.88 -5.32
C ASP A 55 2.69 1.76 -6.33
N ILE A 56 3.40 2.86 -6.60
CA ILE A 56 4.61 2.84 -7.44
C ILE A 56 5.61 1.81 -6.93
N MET A 57 5.90 1.82 -5.63
CA MET A 57 6.89 0.90 -5.06
C MET A 57 6.41 -0.56 -5.11
N SER A 58 5.12 -0.81 -4.95
CA SER A 58 4.54 -2.15 -5.07
C SER A 58 4.74 -2.70 -6.47
N GLN A 59 4.51 -1.89 -7.51
CA GLN A 59 4.76 -2.28 -8.89
C GLN A 59 6.23 -2.62 -9.18
N VAL A 60 7.17 -1.92 -8.53
CA VAL A 60 8.60 -2.18 -8.68
C VAL A 60 9.03 -3.42 -7.91
N VAL A 61 8.63 -3.54 -6.63
CA VAL A 61 9.03 -4.63 -5.74
C VAL A 61 8.43 -5.97 -6.17
N LEU A 62 7.20 -5.96 -6.69
CA LEU A 62 6.55 -7.15 -7.26
C LEU A 62 7.05 -7.51 -8.67
N GLY A 63 7.95 -6.70 -9.25
CA GLY A 63 8.58 -6.95 -10.54
C GLY A 63 7.72 -6.63 -11.76
N SER A 64 6.57 -5.96 -11.58
CA SER A 64 5.74 -5.47 -12.70
C SER A 64 6.49 -4.44 -13.54
N HIS A 65 7.28 -3.58 -12.90
CA HIS A 65 8.14 -2.61 -13.56
C HIS A 65 9.58 -2.71 -13.06
N ARG A 66 10.56 -2.54 -13.97
CA ARG A 66 11.99 -2.70 -13.64
C ARG A 66 12.60 -1.54 -12.85
N SER A 67 11.91 -0.42 -12.73
CA SER A 67 12.38 0.77 -12.00
C SER A 67 11.24 1.69 -11.58
N VAL A 68 11.50 2.54 -10.59
CA VAL A 68 10.59 3.61 -10.14
C VAL A 68 10.22 4.52 -11.30
N HIS A 69 11.18 4.86 -12.16
CA HIS A 69 10.90 5.68 -13.34
C HIS A 69 9.94 4.99 -14.32
N ALA A 70 10.11 3.68 -14.56
CA ALA A 70 9.22 2.94 -15.45
C ALA A 70 7.79 2.83 -14.89
N ALA A 71 7.65 2.61 -13.59
CA ALA A 71 6.35 2.62 -12.91
C ALA A 71 5.69 4.01 -12.96
N TYR A 72 6.44 5.07 -12.66
CA TYR A 72 5.95 6.45 -12.78
C TYR A 72 5.46 6.78 -14.19
N GLN A 73 6.18 6.38 -15.23
CA GLN A 73 5.78 6.65 -16.62
C GLN A 73 4.47 5.92 -16.98
N ALA A 74 4.20 4.77 -16.37
CA ALA A 74 2.94 4.04 -16.55
C ALA A 74 1.77 4.69 -15.79
N SER A 75 2.03 5.34 -14.64
CA SER A 75 1.03 6.00 -13.79
C SER A 75 1.01 7.52 -13.94
N LYS A 76 1.61 8.07 -15.01
CA LYS A 76 1.84 9.51 -15.16
C LYS A 76 0.55 10.33 -15.26
N GLU A 77 -0.52 9.75 -15.80
CA GLU A 77 -1.82 10.41 -15.91
C GLU A 77 -2.49 10.58 -14.55
N ASP A 78 -2.22 9.66 -13.61
CA ASP A 78 -2.78 9.66 -12.26
C ASP A 78 -1.95 10.48 -11.26
N ILE A 79 -0.67 10.70 -11.57
CA ILE A 79 0.30 11.34 -10.68
C ILE A 79 0.70 12.71 -11.23
N CYS A 80 0.07 13.78 -10.71
CA CYS A 80 0.27 15.15 -11.16
C CYS A 80 1.58 15.82 -10.67
N VAL A 81 2.56 15.04 -10.20
CA VAL A 81 3.85 15.56 -9.71
C VAL A 81 5.02 15.08 -10.56
N SER A 82 6.13 15.81 -10.48
CA SER A 82 7.36 15.43 -11.20
C SER A 82 7.97 14.14 -10.66
N ILE A 83 8.70 13.42 -11.52
CA ILE A 83 9.53 12.28 -11.11
C ILE A 83 10.54 12.66 -10.02
N THR A 84 11.06 13.89 -10.05
CA THR A 84 11.96 14.41 -9.02
C THR A 84 11.27 14.50 -7.66
N SER A 85 10.00 14.92 -7.62
CA SER A 85 9.20 14.94 -6.40
C SER A 85 9.01 13.55 -5.79
N ILE A 86 8.86 12.52 -6.63
CA ILE A 86 8.76 11.12 -6.19
C ILE A 86 10.06 10.66 -5.55
N TYR A 87 11.20 10.87 -6.22
CA TYR A 87 12.50 10.50 -5.66
C TYR A 87 12.82 11.29 -4.39
N ASN A 88 12.47 12.57 -4.31
CA ASN A 88 12.63 13.36 -3.09
C ASN A 88 11.81 12.79 -1.93
N LYS A 89 10.55 12.40 -2.19
CA LYS A 89 9.70 11.78 -1.16
C LYS A 89 10.25 10.42 -0.72
N LEU A 90 10.71 9.58 -1.65
CA LEU A 90 11.36 8.30 -1.37
C LEU A 90 12.61 8.47 -0.51
N ASN A 91 13.48 9.42 -0.88
CA ASN A 91 14.70 9.71 -0.12
C ASN A 91 14.40 10.28 1.27
N GLY A 92 13.25 10.92 1.45
CA GLY A 92 12.81 11.45 2.73
C GLY A 92 12.06 10.46 3.61
N ILE A 93 11.75 9.23 3.15
CA ILE A 93 11.07 8.24 3.99
C ILE A 93 11.99 7.84 5.15
N GLU A 94 11.54 8.11 6.37
CA GLU A 94 12.24 7.72 7.58
C GLU A 94 12.24 6.20 7.74
N THR A 95 13.34 5.63 8.25
CA THR A 95 13.41 4.20 8.56
C THR A 95 12.32 3.78 9.56
N GLU A 96 12.01 4.66 10.52
CA GLU A 96 10.95 4.42 11.51
C GLU A 96 9.57 4.36 10.86
N THR A 97 9.28 5.21 9.86
CA THR A 97 8.02 5.14 9.09
C THR A 97 7.85 3.76 8.44
N SER A 98 8.91 3.21 7.85
CA SER A 98 8.87 1.88 7.24
C SER A 98 8.65 0.76 8.27
N ALA A 99 9.29 0.86 9.44
CA ALA A 99 9.09 -0.10 10.53
C ALA A 99 7.67 -0.01 11.12
N GLN A 100 7.11 1.20 11.23
CA GLN A 100 5.75 1.42 11.70
C GLN A 100 4.71 0.88 10.72
N LEU A 101 4.94 0.91 9.41
CA LEU A 101 4.01 0.32 8.43
C LEU A 101 3.82 -1.17 8.67
N VAL A 102 4.90 -1.89 8.97
CA VAL A 102 4.86 -3.33 9.29
C VAL A 102 4.09 -3.58 10.59
N ARG A 103 4.35 -2.78 11.63
CA ARG A 103 3.62 -2.86 12.91
C ARG A 103 2.14 -2.57 12.75
N TYR A 104 1.80 -1.53 11.99
CA TYR A 104 0.43 -1.17 11.63
C TYR A 104 -0.27 -2.34 10.96
N ALA A 105 0.32 -2.89 9.89
CA ALA A 105 -0.28 -3.99 9.15
C ALA A 105 -0.48 -5.23 10.04
N ALA A 106 0.50 -5.57 10.87
CA ALA A 106 0.39 -6.67 11.82
C ALA A 106 -0.77 -6.45 12.82
N GLY A 107 -0.89 -5.25 13.40
CA GLY A 107 -1.96 -4.90 14.33
C GLY A 107 -3.35 -4.92 13.69
N GLN A 108 -3.47 -4.56 12.41
CA GLN A 108 -4.75 -4.61 11.69
C GLN A 108 -5.21 -6.05 11.34
N VAL A 109 -4.26 -6.98 11.18
CA VAL A 109 -4.50 -8.38 10.81
C VAL A 109 -4.68 -9.28 12.04
N GLU A 110 -4.00 -8.98 13.15
CA GLU A 110 -4.04 -9.78 14.38
C GLU A 110 -5.46 -10.14 14.87
N PRO A 111 -6.45 -9.22 14.90
CA PRO A 111 -7.82 -9.54 15.33
C PRO A 111 -8.57 -10.50 14.39
N ILE A 112 -8.10 -10.64 13.15
CA ILE A 112 -8.69 -11.53 12.14
C ILE A 112 -8.18 -12.96 12.36
N ILE A 113 -6.90 -13.11 12.72
CA ILE A 113 -6.26 -14.41 12.92
C ILE A 113 -6.61 -15.01 14.29
N LYS A 114 -6.72 -14.20 15.34
CA LYS A 114 -6.93 -14.68 16.72
C LYS A 114 -8.39 -15.03 17.07
N LYS A 115 -9.24 -15.28 16.08
CA LYS A 115 -10.66 -15.62 16.29
C LYS A 115 -10.92 -17.12 16.36
#